data_AF-A0A831U224-F1
#
_entry.id   AF-A0A831U224-F1
#
_cell.length_a   1.000
_cell.length_b   1.000
_cell.length_c   1.000
_cell.angle_alpha   90.00
_cell.angle_beta   90.00
_cell.angle_gamma   90.00
#
_symmetry.space_group_name_H-M   'P 1'
#
loop_
_entity.id
_entity.type
_entity.pdbx_description
1 polymer ?
#
loop_
_entity_poly.entity_id
_entity_poly.type
_entity_poly.pdbx_seq_one_letter_code
_entity_poly.pdbx_strand_id
1 'polypeptide(L)'
;MICPRCGLVNRSDRISCVHCWAPLIGQPPATDVRCADHPDVAATGRCVICQKLVCDNCGGLYQNQRVYCLEDTEKVMMAALTRGGRRGRAAPAPVAAGAGEGGAPKKRGLFGRKK
;
A
#
# COMPACT_ATOMS: atom_id res chain seq x y z
N MET A 1 15.77 -15.61 3.53
CA MET A 1 14.55 -15.25 4.30
C MET A 1 13.52 -14.62 3.37
N ILE A 2 12.22 -14.70 3.65
CA ILE A 2 11.17 -14.11 2.78
C ILE A 2 10.54 -12.90 3.47
N CYS A 3 10.42 -11.78 2.76
CA CYS A 3 9.82 -10.57 3.31
C CYS A 3 8.31 -10.76 3.53
N PRO A 4 7.77 -10.57 4.75
CA PRO A 4 6.34 -10.73 5.01
C PRO A 4 5.48 -9.63 4.38
N ARG A 5 6.09 -8.48 4.03
CA ARG A 5 5.38 -7.32 3.49
C ARG A 5 5.20 -7.39 1.97
N CYS A 6 6.29 -7.69 1.25
CA CYS A 6 6.30 -7.69 -0.21
C CYS A 6 6.51 -9.07 -0.83
N GLY A 7 6.80 -10.11 -0.05
CA GLY A 7 6.99 -11.48 -0.54
C GLY A 7 8.36 -11.76 -1.17
N LEU A 8 9.26 -10.78 -1.26
CA LEU A 8 10.57 -10.98 -1.89
C LEU A 8 11.50 -11.89 -1.07
N VAL A 9 12.20 -12.81 -1.72
CA VAL A 9 13.28 -13.59 -1.10
C VAL A 9 14.51 -12.70 -0.94
N ASN A 10 15.02 -12.60 0.28
CA ASN A 10 16.21 -11.86 0.65
C ASN A 10 17.28 -12.84 1.15
N ARG A 11 18.56 -12.46 1.03
CA ARG A 11 19.66 -13.22 1.65
C ARG A 11 19.47 -13.31 3.16
N SER A 12 19.97 -14.38 3.75
CA SER A 12 19.75 -14.73 5.16
C SER A 12 20.45 -13.80 6.16
N ASP A 13 21.40 -12.98 5.71
CA ASP A 13 22.17 -12.01 6.51
C ASP A 13 21.53 -10.60 6.55
N ARG A 14 20.42 -10.38 5.85
CA ARG A 14 19.79 -9.06 5.75
C ARG A 14 18.86 -8.77 6.94
N ILE A 15 19.05 -7.59 7.55
CA ILE A 15 18.17 -7.08 8.61
C ILE A 15 16.90 -6.44 8.04
N SER A 16 16.96 -5.94 6.80
CA SER A 16 15.86 -5.26 6.11
C SER A 16 15.71 -5.75 4.67
N CYS A 17 14.48 -5.66 4.17
CA CYS A 17 14.16 -6.04 2.80
C CYS A 17 14.78 -5.07 1.80
N VAL A 18 15.48 -5.60 0.79
CA VAL A 18 16.13 -4.78 -0.25
C VAL A 18 15.15 -3.94 -1.07
N HIS A 19 13.88 -4.38 -1.14
CA HIS A 19 12.88 -3.74 -1.99
C HIS A 19 11.97 -2.79 -1.20
N CYS A 20 11.34 -3.25 -0.13
CA CYS A 20 10.36 -2.44 0.63
C CYS A 20 10.89 -1.91 1.96
N TRP A 21 12.16 -2.16 2.30
CA TRP A 21 12.84 -1.66 3.49
C TRP A 21 12.21 -2.10 4.83
N ALA A 22 11.24 -3.01 4.78
CA ALA A 22 10.63 -3.58 5.96
C ALA A 22 11.66 -4.39 6.77
N PRO A 23 11.57 -4.38 8.11
CA PRO A 23 12.44 -5.19 8.95
C PRO A 23 12.18 -6.67 8.66
N LEU A 24 13.27 -7.45 8.62
CA LEU A 24 13.28 -8.89 8.43
C LEU A 24 13.69 -9.65 9.71
N ILE A 25 13.83 -8.93 10.82
CA ILE A 25 14.21 -9.46 12.12
C ILE A 25 13.25 -10.58 12.53
N GLY A 26 13.79 -11.74 12.89
CA GLY A 26 13.02 -12.91 13.32
C GLY A 26 12.44 -13.77 12.19
N GLN A 27 12.76 -13.49 10.92
CA GLN A 27 12.41 -14.41 9.83
C GLN A 27 13.47 -15.51 9.67
N PRO A 28 13.05 -16.77 9.47
CA PRO A 28 13.99 -17.85 9.27
C PRO A 28 14.80 -17.65 7.99
N PRO A 29 16.05 -18.16 7.94
CA PRO A 29 16.78 -18.26 6.70
C PRO A 29 15.93 -19.06 5.71
N ALA A 30 15.87 -18.59 4.47
CA ALA A 30 15.11 -19.27 3.44
C ALA A 30 16.13 -20.07 2.64
N THR A 31 16.44 -21.26 3.15
CA THR A 31 17.24 -22.27 2.47
C THR A 31 16.30 -23.05 1.55
N ASP A 32 16.76 -23.38 0.34
CA ASP A 32 16.00 -24.19 -0.62
C ASP A 32 14.65 -23.64 -1.08
N VAL A 33 14.56 -22.32 -1.28
CA VAL A 33 13.35 -21.70 -1.85
C VAL A 33 13.31 -21.96 -3.37
N ARG A 34 12.46 -22.91 -3.79
CA ARG A 34 12.28 -23.28 -5.20
C ARG A 34 10.94 -22.81 -5.73
N CYS A 35 10.89 -22.54 -7.03
CA CYS A 35 9.63 -22.24 -7.69
C CYS A 35 8.72 -23.46 -7.63
N ALA A 36 7.44 -23.24 -7.35
CA ALA A 36 6.46 -24.31 -7.22
C ALA A 36 6.26 -25.10 -8.53
N ASP A 37 6.38 -24.43 -9.69
CA ASP A 37 6.21 -25.05 -11.01
C ASP A 37 7.55 -25.52 -11.61
N HIS A 38 8.68 -25.03 -11.09
CA HIS A 38 10.02 -25.33 -11.58
C HIS A 38 10.94 -25.66 -10.40
N PRO A 39 11.01 -26.93 -9.96
CA PRO A 39 11.75 -27.32 -8.76
C PRO A 39 13.26 -27.07 -8.89
N ASP A 40 13.78 -27.05 -10.11
CA ASP A 40 15.21 -26.80 -10.37
C ASP A 40 15.58 -25.31 -10.26
N VAL A 41 14.60 -24.41 -10.33
CA VAL A 41 14.82 -22.96 -10.37
C VAL A 41 14.57 -22.34 -9.00
N ALA A 42 15.48 -21.46 -8.58
CA ALA A 42 15.31 -20.69 -7.35
C ALA A 42 14.09 -19.76 -7.45
N ALA A 43 13.29 -19.66 -6.38
CA ALA A 43 12.21 -18.71 -6.32
C ALA A 43 12.75 -17.30 -6.02
N THR A 44 12.26 -16.31 -6.76
CA THR A 44 12.49 -14.88 -6.52
C THR A 44 11.68 -14.38 -5.34
N GLY A 45 10.49 -14.96 -5.13
CA GLY A 45 9.59 -14.52 -4.09
C GLY A 45 8.38 -15.42 -3.89
N ARG A 46 7.51 -14.97 -3.00
CA ARG A 46 6.24 -15.56 -2.63
C ARG A 46 5.11 -14.64 -3.01
N CYS A 47 4.13 -15.14 -3.77
CA CYS A 47 2.92 -14.38 -4.09
C CYS A 47 2.22 -13.94 -2.80
N VAL A 48 1.97 -12.65 -2.61
CA VAL A 48 1.34 -12.15 -1.38
C VAL A 48 -0.15 -12.50 -1.26
N ILE A 49 -0.78 -12.99 -2.33
CA ILE A 49 -2.19 -13.40 -2.37
C ILE A 49 -2.29 -14.90 -2.10
N CYS A 50 -1.81 -15.74 -3.02
CA CYS A 50 -1.94 -17.19 -2.93
C CYS A 50 -0.77 -17.90 -2.20
N GLN A 51 0.26 -17.16 -1.79
CA GLN A 51 1.41 -17.68 -1.05
C GLN A 51 2.30 -18.70 -1.80
N LYS A 52 2.10 -18.86 -3.11
CA LYS A 52 2.91 -19.70 -4.01
C LYS A 52 4.31 -19.11 -4.20
N LEU A 53 5.33 -19.97 -4.22
CA LEU A 53 6.72 -19.58 -4.54
C LEU A 53 6.92 -19.52 -6.06
N VAL A 54 7.44 -18.40 -6.55
CA VAL A 54 7.59 -18.11 -7.98
C VAL A 54 9.01 -17.69 -8.32
N CYS A 55 9.54 -18.19 -9.44
CA CYS A 55 10.74 -17.63 -10.08
C CYS A 55 10.38 -16.38 -10.90
N ASP A 56 11.39 -15.72 -11.46
CA ASP A 56 11.24 -14.51 -12.28
C ASP A 56 10.35 -14.69 -13.52
N ASN A 57 10.13 -15.93 -13.96
CA ASN A 57 9.28 -16.24 -15.10
C ASN A 57 7.82 -16.56 -14.71
N CYS A 58 7.60 -17.10 -13.50
CA CYS A 58 6.26 -17.45 -13.00
C CYS A 58 5.58 -16.29 -12.25
N GLY A 59 6.31 -15.20 -12.04
CA GLY A 59 5.84 -14.04 -11.31
C GLY A 59 6.98 -13.08 -11.02
N GLY A 60 6.74 -12.15 -10.11
CA GLY A 60 7.75 -11.16 -9.75
C GLY A 60 7.18 -9.95 -9.07
N LEU A 61 8.04 -8.96 -8.87
CA LEU A 61 7.66 -7.67 -8.31
C LEU A 61 6.83 -6.89 -9.33
N TYR A 62 5.56 -6.62 -8.99
CA TYR A 62 4.69 -5.80 -9.81
C TYR A 62 4.62 -4.37 -9.29
N GLN A 63 4.83 -3.38 -10.18
CA GLN A 63 4.86 -1.94 -9.90
C GLN A 63 5.66 -1.55 -8.64
N ASN A 64 6.79 -2.20 -8.41
CA ASN A 64 7.66 -1.96 -7.26
C ASN A 64 6.94 -2.03 -5.90
N GLN A 65 5.91 -2.88 -5.78
CA GLN A 65 5.13 -2.98 -4.55
C GLN A 65 5.26 -4.35 -3.90
N ARG A 66 4.89 -5.42 -4.59
CA ARG A 66 4.80 -6.78 -4.02
C ARG A 66 5.02 -7.85 -5.08
N VAL A 67 5.42 -9.04 -4.64
CA VAL A 67 5.55 -10.22 -5.46
C VAL A 67 4.17 -10.85 -5.67
N TYR A 68 3.84 -11.11 -6.93
CA TYR A 68 2.63 -11.82 -7.34
C TYR A 68 3.00 -12.93 -8.34
N CYS A 69 2.22 -14.02 -8.37
CA CYS A 69 2.24 -14.95 -9.50
C CYS A 69 1.49 -14.34 -10.69
N LEU A 70 1.69 -14.88 -11.89
CA LEU A 70 1.03 -14.39 -13.11
C LEU A 70 -0.50 -14.31 -12.94
N GLU A 71 -1.11 -15.37 -12.42
CA GLU A 71 -2.57 -15.50 -12.26
C GLU A 71 -3.17 -14.42 -11.33
N ASP A 72 -2.48 -14.09 -10.24
CA ASP A 72 -2.94 -13.07 -9.30
C ASP A 72 -2.54 -11.66 -9.73
N THR A 73 -1.50 -11.52 -10.56
CA THR A 73 -1.10 -10.22 -11.13
C THR A 73 -2.22 -9.65 -11.99
N GLU A 74 -2.86 -10.47 -12.83
CA GLU A 74 -3.99 -10.06 -13.66
C GLU A 74 -5.17 -9.55 -12.82
N LYS A 75 -5.49 -10.24 -11.72
CA LYS A 75 -6.56 -9.81 -10.79
C LYS A 75 -6.26 -8.46 -10.15
N VAL A 76 -5.01 -8.23 -9.76
CA VAL A 76 -4.57 -6.96 -9.19
C VAL A 76 -4.63 -5.84 -10.23
N MET A 77 -4.19 -6.10 -11.48
CA MET A 77 -4.30 -5.13 -12.58
C MET A 77 -5.75 -4.74 -12.85
N MET A 78 -6.64 -5.72 -13.01
CA MET A 78 -8.07 -5.47 -13.27
C MET A 78 -8.74 -4.75 -12.10
N ALA A 79 -8.39 -5.08 -10.86
CA ALA A 79 -8.86 -4.37 -9.67
C ALA A 79 -8.37 -2.91 -9.65
N ALA A 80 -7.16 -2.61 -10.12
CA ALA A 80 -6.64 -1.24 -10.19
C ALA A 80 -7.40 -0.40 -11.23
N LEU A 81 -7.67 -0.97 -12.41
CA LEU A 81 -8.43 -0.31 -13.49
C LEU A 81 -9.88 -0.01 -13.07
N THR A 82 -10.55 -0.97 -12.41
CA THR A 82 -11.94 -0.80 -11.96
C THR A 82 -12.08 0.16 -10.77
N ARG A 83 -11.04 0.35 -9.95
CA ARG A 83 -11.01 1.34 -8.85
C ARG A 83 -10.75 2.77 -9.32
N GLY A 84 -10.25 2.96 -10.55
CA GLY A 84 -10.00 4.27 -11.14
C GLY A 84 -11.27 5.11 -11.41
N GLY A 85 -12.45 4.49 -11.40
CA GLY A 85 -13.72 5.16 -11.71
C GLY A 85 -14.43 5.86 -10.54
N ARG A 86 -13.92 5.79 -9.30
CA ARG A 86 -14.60 6.37 -8.11
C ARG A 86 -13.71 7.28 -7.28
N ARG A 87 -13.03 8.22 -7.93
CA ARG A 87 -12.55 9.44 -7.27
C ARG A 87 -12.95 10.67 -8.08
N GLY A 88 -14.25 10.78 -8.36
CA GLY A 88 -14.86 12.09 -8.46
C GLY A 88 -14.67 12.75 -7.09
N ARG A 89 -13.70 13.65 -6.97
CA ARG A 89 -13.66 14.63 -5.90
C ARG A 89 -15.00 15.37 -6.04
N ALA A 90 -15.97 15.08 -5.18
CA ALA A 90 -17.19 15.87 -5.14
C ALA A 90 -16.75 17.32 -5.02
N ALA A 91 -17.11 18.14 -6.02
CA ALA A 91 -16.92 19.57 -5.92
C ALA A 91 -17.58 20.00 -4.61
N PRO A 92 -16.92 20.82 -3.76
CA PRO A 92 -17.63 21.41 -2.64
C PRO A 92 -18.86 22.15 -3.20
N ALA A 93 -20.01 21.92 -2.58
CA ALA A 93 -21.26 22.56 -2.97
C ALA A 93 -21.05 24.08 -3.08
N PRO A 94 -21.63 24.76 -4.10
CA PRO A 94 -21.59 26.22 -4.14
C PRO A 94 -22.25 26.74 -2.87
N VAL A 95 -21.47 27.43 -2.04
CA VAL A 95 -21.99 28.21 -0.93
C VAL A 95 -22.91 29.27 -1.55
N ALA A 96 -24.20 29.20 -1.23
CA ALA A 96 -25.12 30.27 -1.56
C ALA A 96 -24.61 31.53 -0.84
N ALA A 97 -24.05 32.46 -1.61
CA ALA A 97 -23.76 33.79 -1.15
C ALA A 97 -25.09 34.43 -0.72
N GLY A 98 -25.31 34.53 0.58
CA GLY A 98 -26.35 35.37 1.13
C GLY A 98 -26.14 36.80 0.66
N ALA A 99 -27.13 37.34 -0.06
CA ALA A 99 -27.28 38.77 -0.23
C ALA A 99 -27.54 39.41 1.15
N GLY A 100 -27.04 40.64 1.34
CA GLY A 100 -27.21 41.45 2.55
C GLY A 100 -28.69 41.70 2.89
N GLU A 101 -29.04 42.26 4.04
CA GLU A 101 -28.77 43.66 4.39
C GLU A 101 -28.97 43.91 5.90
N GLY A 102 -28.16 44.81 6.47
CA GLY A 102 -28.59 45.79 7.47
C GLY A 102 -28.77 45.36 8.94
N GLY A 103 -27.97 45.95 9.85
CA GLY A 103 -28.35 46.02 11.27
C GLY A 103 -27.21 46.27 12.26
N ALA A 104 -27.03 47.55 12.62
CA ALA A 104 -26.06 48.12 13.57
C ALA A 104 -25.65 47.31 14.84
N PRO A 105 -24.39 47.43 15.33
CA PRO A 105 -23.96 46.79 16.57
C PRO A 105 -24.42 47.56 17.82
N LYS A 106 -25.23 46.91 18.66
CA LYS A 106 -25.57 47.40 20.00
C LYS A 106 -24.48 46.99 21.00
N LYS A 107 -23.83 48.00 21.58
CA LYS A 107 -22.83 47.92 22.64
C LYS A 107 -23.45 47.38 23.93
N ARG A 108 -22.69 46.57 24.69
CA ARG A 108 -22.54 46.67 26.17
C ARG A 108 -21.57 45.59 26.66
N GLY A 109 -20.43 46.05 27.16
CA GLY A 109 -19.45 45.21 27.82
C GLY A 109 -19.84 44.83 29.24
N LEU A 110 -19.10 43.88 29.80
CA LEU A 110 -18.86 43.80 31.23
C LEU A 110 -17.48 43.17 31.44
N PHE A 111 -16.53 44.02 31.83
CA PHE A 111 -15.15 43.67 32.13
C PHE A 111 -15.08 42.81 33.39
N GLY A 112 -14.31 41.72 33.32
CA GLY A 112 -13.84 40.99 34.49
C GLY A 112 -12.88 41.84 35.31
N ARG A 113 -13.14 41.97 36.61
CA ARG A 113 -12.19 42.51 37.58
C ARG A 113 -11.40 41.36 38.22
N LYS A 114 -10.10 41.32 37.95
CA LYS A 114 -9.10 40.67 38.80
C LYS A 114 -8.29 41.76 39.50
N LYS A 115 -8.39 41.83 40.82
CA LYS A 115 -7.26 41.91 41.78
C LYS A 115 -7.81 41.76 43.17
#